data_AF-A0A2S2NJV3-F1
#
_entry.id   AF-A0A2S2NJV3-F1
#
_cell.length_a   1.000
_cell.length_b   1.000
_cell.length_c   1.000
_cell.angle_alpha   90.00
_cell.angle_beta   90.00
_cell.angle_gamma   90.00
#
_symmetry.space_group_name_H-M   'P 1'
#
loop_
_entity.id
_entity.type
_entity.pdbx_description
1 polymer ?
#
loop_
_entity_poly.entity_id
_entity_poly.type
_entity_poly.pdbx_seq_one_letter_code
_entity_poly.pdbx_strand_id
1 'polypeptide(L)'
;ITTYLTYITILYYIIVAIYYIVAGNMNVGAGFSQLETITCAIEIPPMSQYIYDRHHTIVCMPYGIRKGCRPAANAMEEAAKEEAELAILSGNIDSDGTPLITVVANGIWCKRS
;
A
#
# COMPACT_ATOMS: atom_id res chain seq x y z
N ILE A 1 27.35 -18.83 24.50
CA ILE A 1 27.59 -18.10 23.22
C ILE A 1 26.59 -18.57 22.15
N THR A 2 26.49 -19.86 21.86
CA THR A 2 25.56 -20.43 20.85
C THR A 2 24.08 -20.13 21.11
N THR A 3 23.62 -20.20 22.37
CA THR A 3 22.24 -19.88 22.78
C THR A 3 21.88 -18.40 22.62
N TYR A 4 22.88 -17.52 22.78
CA TYR A 4 22.69 -16.07 22.62
C TYR A 4 22.64 -15.68 21.15
N LEU A 5 23.49 -16.32 20.33
CA LEU A 5 23.52 -16.10 18.88
C LEU A 5 22.24 -16.62 18.20
N THR A 6 21.69 -17.74 18.69
CA THR A 6 20.38 -18.27 18.24
C THR A 6 19.22 -17.35 18.64
N TYR A 7 19.24 -16.77 19.84
CA TYR A 7 18.22 -15.78 20.23
C TYR A 7 18.24 -14.52 19.35
N ILE A 8 19.42 -13.98 19.07
CA ILE A 8 19.57 -12.79 18.21
C ILE A 8 19.07 -13.07 16.79
N THR A 9 19.40 -14.24 16.24
CA THR A 9 18.96 -14.61 14.89
C THR A 9 17.44 -14.78 14.83
N ILE A 10 16.82 -15.45 15.82
CA ILE A 10 15.36 -15.56 15.91
C ILE A 10 14.70 -14.18 15.99
N LEU A 11 15.21 -13.29 16.85
CA LEU A 11 14.68 -11.93 16.99
C LEU A 11 14.78 -11.15 15.67
N TYR A 12 15.89 -11.29 14.95
CA TYR A 12 16.08 -10.69 13.63
C TYR A 12 15.03 -11.19 12.62
N TYR A 13 14.80 -12.51 12.55
CA TYR A 13 13.79 -13.07 11.65
C TYR A 13 12.37 -12.58 11.98
N ILE A 14 12.03 -12.45 13.26
CA ILE A 14 10.72 -11.91 13.68
C ILE A 14 10.54 -10.46 13.21
N ILE A 15 11.55 -9.60 13.43
CA ILE A 15 11.50 -8.20 13.02
C ILE A 15 11.37 -8.08 11.50
N VAL A 16 12.10 -8.90 10.76
CA VAL A 16 12.06 -8.93 9.29
C VAL A 16 10.72 -9.44 8.77
N ALA A 17 10.15 -10.48 9.39
CA ALA A 17 8.84 -11.01 9.03
C ALA A 17 7.74 -9.95 9.21
N ILE A 18 7.76 -9.20 10.32
CA ILE A 18 6.84 -8.09 10.59
C ILE A 18 6.90 -7.05 9.46
N TYR A 19 8.11 -6.68 9.02
CA TYR A 19 8.27 -5.73 7.91
C TYR A 19 7.62 -6.23 6.61
N TYR A 20 7.88 -7.48 6.22
CA TYR A 20 7.35 -8.03 4.97
C TYR A 20 5.83 -8.23 4.99
N ILE A 21 5.26 -8.61 6.13
CA ILE A 21 3.81 -8.74 6.29
C ILE A 21 3.12 -7.40 6.06
N VAL A 22 3.64 -6.31 6.67
CA VAL A 22 3.08 -4.97 6.48
C VAL A 22 3.24 -4.49 5.04
N ALA A 23 4.42 -4.68 4.43
CA ALA A 23 4.66 -4.31 3.04
C ALA A 23 3.75 -5.07 2.05
N GLY A 24 3.58 -6.38 2.25
CA GLY A 24 2.68 -7.21 1.45
C GLY A 24 1.22 -6.79 1.57
N ASN A 25 0.76 -6.52 2.80
CA ASN A 25 -0.58 -6.03 3.07
C ASN A 25 -0.87 -4.71 2.34
N MET A 26 0.08 -3.77 2.40
CA MET A 26 -0.02 -2.49 1.69
C MET A 26 -0.06 -2.67 0.17
N ASN A 27 0.73 -3.59 -0.39
CA ASN A 27 0.77 -3.83 -1.84
C ASN A 27 -0.55 -4.40 -2.38
N VAL A 28 -1.28 -5.15 -1.56
CA VAL A 28 -2.64 -5.62 -1.89
C VAL A 28 -3.67 -4.49 -1.75
N GLY A 29 -3.28 -3.34 -1.18
CA GLY A 29 -4.15 -2.22 -0.85
C GLY A 29 -5.02 -2.50 0.36
N ALA A 30 -4.51 -3.27 1.32
CA ALA A 30 -5.19 -3.63 2.54
C ALA A 30 -4.64 -2.86 3.75
N GLY A 31 -5.53 -2.58 4.72
CA GLY A 31 -5.22 -1.82 5.93
C GLY A 31 -4.98 -2.70 7.17
N PHE A 32 -4.84 -2.05 8.33
CA PHE A 32 -4.63 -2.72 9.62
C PHE A 32 -5.75 -3.72 9.95
N SER A 33 -7.02 -3.32 9.84
CA SER A 33 -8.17 -4.16 10.21
C SER A 33 -8.25 -5.45 9.38
N GLN A 34 -7.84 -5.40 8.12
CA GLN A 34 -7.80 -6.58 7.24
C GLN A 34 -6.67 -7.52 7.64
N LEU A 35 -5.50 -6.97 8.00
CA LEU A 35 -4.39 -7.77 8.51
C LEU A 35 -4.74 -8.43 9.85
N GLU A 36 -5.40 -7.69 10.75
CA GLU A 36 -5.92 -8.23 12.02
C GLU A 36 -6.91 -9.38 11.76
N THR A 37 -7.83 -9.20 10.82
CA THR A 37 -8.80 -10.25 10.46
C THR A 37 -8.10 -11.52 9.96
N ILE A 38 -7.13 -11.37 9.06
CA ILE A 38 -6.38 -12.50 8.51
C ILE A 38 -5.58 -13.21 9.60
N THR A 39 -4.85 -12.46 10.42
CA THR A 39 -4.01 -13.02 11.50
C THR A 39 -4.84 -13.74 12.56
N CYS A 40 -5.99 -13.19 12.94
CA CYS A 40 -6.96 -13.85 13.79
C CYS A 40 -7.50 -15.16 13.18
N ALA A 41 -7.77 -15.19 11.87
CA ALA A 41 -8.29 -16.37 11.18
C ALA A 41 -7.28 -17.53 11.07
N ILE A 42 -5.98 -17.21 11.05
CA ILE A 42 -4.88 -18.19 10.96
C ILE A 42 -4.18 -18.43 12.31
N GLU A 43 -4.79 -17.98 13.41
CA GLU A 43 -4.30 -18.13 14.79
C GLU A 43 -2.89 -17.56 15.04
N ILE A 44 -2.50 -16.55 14.25
CA ILE A 44 -1.29 -15.76 14.53
C ILE A 44 -1.68 -14.60 15.46
N PRO A 45 -0.97 -14.37 16.57
CA PRO A 45 -1.24 -13.24 17.45
C PRO A 45 -1.28 -11.92 16.67
N PRO A 46 -2.39 -11.16 16.75
CA PRO A 46 -2.51 -9.93 16.00
C PRO A 46 -1.50 -8.90 16.50
N MET A 47 -0.98 -8.12 15.56
CA MET A 47 -0.08 -7.01 15.85
C MET A 47 -0.87 -5.86 16.47
N SER A 48 -0.26 -5.12 17.39
CA SER A 48 -0.87 -3.88 17.86
C SER A 48 -0.84 -2.81 16.77
N GLN A 49 -1.87 -1.96 16.74
CA GLN A 49 -1.94 -0.83 15.81
C GLN A 49 -0.69 0.06 15.87
N TYR A 50 -0.14 0.28 17.07
CA TYR A 50 1.11 1.04 17.25
C TYR A 50 2.30 0.46 16.48
N ILE A 51 2.50 -0.88 16.55
CA ILE A 51 3.60 -1.55 15.85
C ILE A 51 3.34 -1.50 14.34
N TYR A 52 2.09 -1.71 13.93
CA TYR A 52 1.70 -1.61 12.52
C TYR A 52 2.00 -0.23 11.97
N ASP A 53 1.55 0.85 12.61
CA ASP A 53 1.74 2.23 12.15
C ASP A 53 3.23 2.60 12.06
N ARG A 54 4.03 2.11 13.01
CA ARG A 54 5.49 2.29 12.97
C ARG A 54 6.11 1.61 11.76
N HIS A 55 5.77 0.35 11.49
CA HIS A 55 6.31 -0.39 10.35
C HIS A 55 5.74 0.09 9.02
N HIS A 56 4.46 0.47 8.97
CA HIS A 56 3.82 1.13 7.85
C HIS A 56 4.57 2.41 7.50
N THR A 57 4.88 3.24 8.50
CA THR A 57 5.69 4.44 8.31
C THR A 57 7.08 4.10 7.79
N ILE A 58 7.74 3.06 8.30
CA ILE A 58 9.06 2.62 7.81
C ILE A 58 8.99 2.09 6.38
N VAL A 59 7.98 1.30 6.02
CA VAL A 59 7.75 0.84 4.64
C VAL A 59 7.51 2.05 3.75
N CYS A 60 6.76 3.05 4.23
CA CYS A 60 6.57 4.33 3.60
C CYS A 60 7.79 5.24 3.66
N MET A 61 8.83 5.03 4.49
CA MET A 61 9.96 5.96 4.62
C MET A 61 10.88 6.00 3.39
N PRO A 62 11.19 4.87 2.71
CA PRO A 62 11.70 4.88 1.35
C PRO A 62 10.83 5.70 0.38
N TYR A 63 9.52 5.75 0.62
CA TYR A 63 8.56 6.57 -0.13
C TYR A 63 8.38 8.00 0.43
N GLY A 64 8.84 8.29 1.66
CA GLY A 64 8.28 9.39 2.47
C GLY A 64 9.30 10.36 3.08
N ILE A 65 10.57 9.96 3.27
CA ILE A 65 11.56 10.87 3.89
C ILE A 65 12.73 11.22 2.96
N ARG A 66 12.98 10.43 1.91
CA ARG A 66 13.98 10.76 0.89
C ARG A 66 13.33 11.14 -0.44
N LYS A 67 12.62 12.28 -0.51
CA LYS A 67 12.12 12.88 -1.78
C LYS A 67 11.54 11.86 -2.82
N GLY A 68 10.93 10.78 -2.35
CA GLY A 68 10.78 9.52 -3.10
C GLY A 68 9.34 9.11 -3.37
N CYS A 69 8.36 9.93 -2.98
CA CYS A 69 6.99 9.85 -3.50
C CYS A 69 6.81 10.67 -4.79
N ARG A 70 7.86 11.32 -5.30
CA ARG A 70 7.85 11.91 -6.64
C ARG A 70 7.57 10.85 -7.70
N PRO A 71 8.21 9.67 -7.76
CA PRO A 71 7.98 8.75 -8.86
C PRO A 71 6.55 8.21 -8.93
N ALA A 72 5.96 7.82 -7.80
CA ALA A 72 4.58 7.32 -7.78
C ALA A 72 3.56 8.45 -8.04
N ALA A 73 3.69 9.59 -7.36
CA ALA A 73 2.80 10.72 -7.58
C ALA A 73 2.96 11.32 -8.98
N ASN A 74 4.19 11.44 -9.49
CA ASN A 74 4.46 11.87 -10.86
C ASN A 74 3.94 10.84 -11.86
N ALA A 75 4.10 9.52 -11.63
CA ALA A 75 3.54 8.52 -12.53
C ALA A 75 2.02 8.56 -12.56
N MET A 76 1.37 8.79 -11.42
CA MET A 76 -0.08 9.01 -11.35
C MET A 76 -0.48 10.31 -12.06
N GLU A 77 0.31 11.38 -11.92
CA GLU A 77 0.06 12.65 -12.59
C GLU A 77 0.24 12.54 -14.11
N GLU A 78 1.29 11.88 -14.59
CA GLU A 78 1.52 11.64 -16.02
C GLU A 78 0.44 10.73 -16.61
N ALA A 79 0.06 9.64 -15.91
CA ALA A 79 -1.05 8.79 -16.34
C ALA A 79 -2.38 9.59 -16.40
N ALA A 80 -2.63 10.46 -15.43
CA ALA A 80 -3.82 11.32 -15.44
C ALA A 80 -3.82 12.31 -16.62
N LYS A 81 -2.66 12.84 -17.02
CA LYS A 81 -2.52 13.69 -18.22
C LYS A 81 -2.82 12.90 -19.50
N GLU A 82 -2.23 11.71 -19.64
CA GLU A 82 -2.48 10.83 -20.79
C GLU A 82 -3.96 10.43 -20.91
N GLU A 83 -4.60 10.04 -19.80
CA GLU A 83 -6.03 9.71 -19.76
C GLU A 83 -6.92 10.93 -20.10
N ALA A 84 -6.54 12.12 -19.62
CA ALA A 84 -7.25 13.35 -19.94
C ALA A 84 -7.16 13.71 -21.44
N GLU A 85 -5.98 13.59 -22.05
CA GLU A 85 -5.79 13.82 -23.48
C GLU A 85 -6.63 12.84 -24.33
N LEU A 86 -6.65 11.56 -23.96
CA LEU A 86 -7.46 10.54 -24.63
C LEU A 86 -8.97 10.81 -24.50
N ALA A 87 -9.42 11.28 -23.34
CA ALA A 87 -10.82 11.66 -23.11
C ALA A 87 -11.23 12.87 -23.97
N ILE A 88 -10.36 13.88 -24.13
CA ILE A 88 -10.59 15.03 -25.02
C ILE A 88 -10.67 14.56 -26.49
N LEU A 89 -9.73 13.73 -26.94
CA LEU A 89 -9.70 13.20 -28.31
C LEU A 89 -10.93 12.36 -28.65
N SER A 90 -11.49 11.64 -27.67
CA SER A 90 -12.70 10.83 -27.83
C SER A 90 -14.00 11.64 -27.72
N GLY A 91 -13.93 12.95 -27.44
CA GLY A 91 -15.10 13.81 -27.25
C GLY A 91 -15.84 13.56 -25.94
N ASN A 92 -15.23 12.81 -25.00
CA ASN A 92 -15.75 12.54 -23.68
C ASN A 92 -15.42 13.71 -22.75
N ILE A 93 -16.11 14.82 -22.97
CA ILE A 93 -15.96 16.05 -22.21
C ILE A 93 -17.31 16.47 -21.63
N ASP A 94 -17.30 16.97 -20.41
CA ASP A 94 -18.49 17.53 -19.76
C ASP A 94 -18.87 18.90 -20.36
N SER A 95 -20.04 19.43 -20.02
CA SER A 95 -20.51 20.75 -20.45
C SER A 95 -19.54 21.89 -20.12
N ASP A 96 -18.73 21.70 -19.09
CA ASP A 96 -17.74 22.67 -18.61
C ASP A 96 -16.33 22.42 -19.19
N GLY A 97 -16.18 21.46 -20.12
CA GLY A 97 -14.92 21.13 -20.79
C GLY A 97 -13.98 20.24 -19.98
N THR A 98 -14.46 19.64 -18.89
CA THR A 98 -13.67 18.71 -18.07
C THR A 98 -13.64 17.33 -18.73
N PRO A 99 -12.45 16.71 -18.94
CA PRO A 99 -12.35 15.38 -19.54
C PRO A 99 -12.94 14.31 -18.61
N LEU A 100 -13.80 13.46 -19.16
CA LEU A 100 -14.46 12.37 -18.44
C LEU A 100 -13.71 11.06 -18.68
N ILE A 101 -12.94 10.64 -17.67
CA ILE A 101 -12.21 9.38 -17.71
C ILE A 101 -13.13 8.26 -17.22
N THR A 102 -13.34 7.24 -18.06
CA THR A 102 -14.18 6.10 -17.71
C THR A 102 -13.40 5.12 -16.82
N VAL A 103 -13.75 5.06 -15.54
CA VAL A 103 -13.18 4.07 -14.61
C VAL A 103 -13.95 2.76 -14.74
N VAL A 104 -13.31 1.73 -15.30
CA VAL A 104 -13.85 0.36 -15.24
C VAL A 104 -13.52 -0.20 -13.85
N ALA A 105 -14.45 -0.05 -12.92
CA ALA A 105 -14.30 -0.63 -11.60
C ALA A 105 -14.30 -2.17 -11.70
N ASN A 106 -13.13 -2.78 -11.62
CA ASN A 106 -13.07 -4.18 -11.24
C ASN A 106 -13.65 -4.27 -9.81
N GLY A 107 -14.52 -5.25 -9.53
CA GLY A 107 -15.19 -5.37 -8.22
C GLY A 107 -14.26 -5.53 -7.01
N ILE A 108 -12.94 -5.56 -7.26
CA ILE A 108 -11.85 -5.58 -6.29
C ILE A 108 -11.69 -4.20 -5.61
N TRP A 109 -12.10 -3.10 -6.26
CA TRP A 109 -12.04 -1.76 -5.66
C TRP A 109 -13.29 -1.40 -4.83
N CYS A 110 -14.47 -1.92 -5.20
CA CYS A 110 -15.76 -1.53 -4.61
C CYS A 110 -16.04 -2.12 -3.21
N LYS A 111 -15.20 -3.03 -2.70
CA LYS A 111 -15.40 -3.67 -1.38
C LYS A 111 -14.48 -3.15 -0.28
N ARG A 112 -13.80 -2.02 -0.51
CA ARG A 112 -12.96 -1.35 0.49
C ARG A 112 -13.75 -0.18 1.07
N SER A 113 -14.66 -0.46 2.00
CA SER A 113 -15.33 0.52 2.86
C SER A 113 -15.03 0.22 4.31
#